data_AF-A0A3M1S588-F1
#
_entry.id   AF-A0A3M1S588-F1
#
_cell.length_a   1.000
_cell.length_b   1.000
_cell.length_c   1.000
_cell.angle_alpha   90.00
_cell.angle_beta   90.00
_cell.angle_gamma   90.00
#
_symmetry.space_group_name_H-M   'P 1'
#
loop_
_entity.id
_entity.type
_entity.pdbx_description
1 polymer ?
#
loop_
_entity_poly.entity_id
_entity_poly.type
_entity_poly.pdbx_seq_one_letter_code
_entity_poly.pdbx_strand_id
1 'polypeptide(L)'
;MTNQNSKDMKTEDKKGKATDLRELLAEQLRRLHPKLPAYFCYLNGYIVPIAHGEDADRKMAELCLERIDPDGHVDEDVLWAIYEIFAEAHDDFWPPYYVQRAMSILSKALRNQDSKLNYTLQKAYGEVQ
;
A
#
# COMPACT_ATOMS: atom_id res chain seq x y z
N MET A 1 41.92 -25.24 -43.23
CA MET A 1 41.56 -23.81 -43.13
C MET A 1 40.23 -23.75 -42.41
N THR A 2 40.23 -23.34 -41.16
CA THR A 2 39.06 -23.40 -40.27
C THR A 2 38.82 -21.98 -39.77
N ASN A 3 37.74 -21.34 -40.19
CA ASN A 3 37.24 -20.09 -39.61
C ASN A 3 35.72 -20.22 -39.49
N GLN A 4 35.25 -20.60 -38.30
CA GLN A 4 34.83 -19.72 -37.21
C GLN A 4 33.43 -19.13 -37.46
N ASN A 5 32.46 -19.94 -37.05
CA ASN A 5 31.09 -19.55 -36.71
C ASN A 5 31.15 -18.66 -35.46
N SER A 6 31.01 -17.36 -35.62
CA SER A 6 30.70 -16.46 -34.51
C SER A 6 29.20 -16.27 -34.47
N LYS A 7 28.56 -17.08 -33.61
CA LYS A 7 27.17 -16.89 -33.19
C LYS A 7 27.06 -15.51 -32.54
N ASP A 8 26.19 -14.67 -33.08
CA ASP A 8 25.72 -13.46 -32.42
C ASP A 8 25.08 -13.85 -31.08
N MET A 9 25.85 -13.62 -30.01
CA MET A 9 25.42 -13.73 -28.65
C MET A 9 24.53 -12.52 -28.38
N LYS A 10 23.22 -12.71 -28.51
CA LYS A 10 22.22 -11.75 -28.03
C LYS A 10 22.42 -11.61 -26.52
N THR A 11 23.10 -10.55 -26.12
CA THR A 11 23.12 -10.08 -24.74
C THR A 11 21.68 -9.68 -24.42
N GLU A 12 20.94 -10.58 -23.74
CA GLU A 12 19.70 -10.21 -23.07
C GLU A 12 20.07 -9.16 -22.03
N ASP A 13 19.87 -7.89 -22.38
CA ASP A 13 19.77 -6.80 -21.43
C ASP A 13 18.60 -7.12 -20.50
N LYS A 14 18.88 -7.87 -19.44
CA LYS A 14 18.07 -7.86 -18.22
C LYS A 14 18.27 -6.49 -17.59
N LYS A 15 17.69 -5.45 -18.21
CA LYS A 15 17.23 -4.26 -17.51
C LYS A 15 16.34 -4.79 -16.40
N GLY A 16 16.89 -4.94 -15.20
CA GLY A 16 16.10 -5.04 -14.00
C GLY A 16 15.15 -3.86 -14.05
N LYS A 17 13.87 -4.11 -14.34
CA LYS A 17 12.84 -3.09 -14.19
C LYS A 17 13.07 -2.56 -12.78
N ALA A 18 13.39 -1.27 -12.66
CA ALA A 18 13.29 -0.63 -11.35
C ALA A 18 11.87 -0.97 -10.89
N THR A 19 11.76 -1.86 -9.91
CA THR A 19 10.46 -2.22 -9.35
C THR A 19 9.86 -0.91 -8.89
N ASP A 20 8.73 -0.56 -9.47
CA ASP A 20 8.02 0.64 -9.07
C ASP A 20 7.81 0.52 -7.55
N LEU A 21 8.31 1.50 -6.79
CA LEU A 21 8.20 1.47 -5.33
C LEU A 21 6.74 1.31 -4.90
N ARG A 22 5.80 1.83 -5.71
CA ARG A 22 4.36 1.60 -5.55
C ARG A 22 3.99 0.13 -5.62
N GLU A 23 4.47 -0.60 -6.62
CA GLU A 23 4.20 -2.03 -6.79
C GLU A 23 4.74 -2.83 -5.60
N LEU A 24 5.96 -2.51 -5.15
CA LEU A 24 6.55 -3.13 -3.96
C LEU A 24 5.71 -2.88 -2.70
N LEU A 25 5.21 -1.65 -2.53
CA LEU A 25 4.32 -1.31 -1.41
C LEU A 25 2.98 -2.04 -1.51
N ALA A 26 2.39 -2.12 -2.70
CA ALA A 26 1.16 -2.86 -2.92
C ALA A 26 1.35 -4.33 -2.54
N GLU A 27 2.44 -4.97 -2.95
CA GLU A 27 2.76 -6.34 -2.56
C GLU A 27 2.92 -6.51 -1.04
N GLN A 28 3.61 -5.59 -0.38
CA GLN A 28 3.78 -5.62 1.07
C GLN A 28 2.44 -5.52 1.80
N LEU A 29 1.56 -4.61 1.39
CA LEU A 29 0.22 -4.47 1.95
C LEU A 29 -0.65 -5.70 1.68
N ARG A 30 -0.60 -6.27 0.47
CA ARG A 30 -1.33 -7.51 0.14
C ARG A 30 -0.92 -8.69 1.02
N ARG A 31 0.36 -8.77 1.42
CA ARG A 31 0.83 -9.80 2.36
C ARG A 31 0.24 -9.66 3.76
N LEU A 32 -0.16 -8.45 4.17
CA LEU A 32 -0.91 -8.25 5.41
C LEU A 32 -2.39 -8.59 5.20
N HIS A 33 -3.01 -8.02 4.16
CA HIS A 33 -4.38 -8.31 3.77
C HIS A 33 -4.63 -7.87 2.31
N PRO A 34 -5.30 -8.67 1.47
CA PRO A 34 -5.39 -8.43 0.02
C PRO A 34 -6.10 -7.11 -0.34
N LYS A 35 -6.98 -6.61 0.54
CA LYS A 35 -7.74 -5.37 0.34
C LYS A 35 -6.99 -4.09 0.74
N LEU A 36 -5.93 -4.19 1.55
CA LEU A 36 -5.26 -2.99 2.08
C LEU A 36 -4.69 -2.02 1.03
N PRO A 37 -4.11 -2.45 -0.11
CA PRO A 37 -3.58 -1.51 -1.10
C PRO A 37 -4.57 -0.41 -1.54
N ALA A 38 -5.87 -0.73 -1.58
CA ALA A 38 -6.92 0.19 -1.98
C ALA A 38 -7.06 1.41 -1.07
N TYR A 39 -6.56 1.33 0.18
CA TYR A 39 -6.78 2.32 1.23
C TYR A 39 -5.65 3.33 1.37
N PHE A 40 -4.61 3.24 0.55
CA PHE A 40 -3.41 4.03 0.74
C PHE A 40 -2.93 4.69 -0.55
N CYS A 41 -2.31 5.85 -0.34
CA CYS A 41 -1.47 6.52 -1.31
C CYS A 41 -0.01 6.42 -0.91
N TYR A 42 0.89 6.69 -1.85
CA TYR A 42 2.32 6.80 -1.60
C TYR A 42 2.88 8.11 -2.13
N LEU A 43 3.97 8.53 -1.51
CA LEU A 43 4.83 9.64 -1.94
C LEU A 43 6.23 9.36 -1.41
N ASN A 44 7.24 9.33 -2.28
CA ASN A 44 8.66 9.34 -1.91
C ASN A 44 9.06 8.45 -0.72
N GLY A 45 8.61 7.18 -0.70
CA GLY A 45 8.97 6.22 0.37
C GLY A 45 8.11 6.29 1.63
N TYR A 46 7.00 7.03 1.57
CA TYR A 46 5.98 7.07 2.61
C TYR A 46 4.68 6.44 2.13
N ILE A 47 3.89 5.97 3.09
CA ILE A 47 2.51 5.55 2.88
C ILE A 47 1.58 6.49 3.65
N VAL A 48 0.45 6.83 3.03
CA VAL A 48 -0.54 7.75 3.57
C VAL A 48 -1.91 7.09 3.42
N PRO A 49 -2.72 6.92 4.49
CA PRO A 49 -4.11 6.53 4.32
C PRO A 49 -4.81 7.49 3.35
N ILE A 50 -5.73 6.99 2.51
CA ILE A 50 -6.48 7.87 1.60
C ILE A 50 -7.26 8.89 2.40
N ALA A 51 -7.09 10.18 2.08
CA ALA A 51 -7.83 11.30 2.66
C ALA A 51 -9.33 10.97 2.85
N HIS A 52 -9.81 10.96 4.09
CA HIS A 52 -11.24 10.83 4.39
C HIS A 52 -12.00 12.13 4.04
N GLY A 53 -13.24 11.99 3.54
CA GLY A 53 -14.19 13.08 3.28
C GLY A 53 -14.17 13.64 1.85
N GLU A 54 -15.05 14.62 1.59
CA GLU A 54 -15.33 15.21 0.26
C GLU A 54 -14.12 15.89 -0.42
N ASP A 55 -13.02 16.10 0.31
CA ASP A 55 -11.81 16.78 -0.16
C ASP A 55 -10.65 15.82 -0.50
N ALA A 56 -10.91 14.51 -0.62
CA ALA A 56 -9.87 13.50 -0.80
C ALA A 56 -8.99 13.75 -2.04
N ASP A 57 -9.62 13.98 -3.19
CA ASP A 57 -8.92 14.21 -4.46
C ASP A 57 -8.15 15.53 -4.44
N ARG A 58 -8.69 16.57 -3.81
CA ARG A 58 -8.01 17.86 -3.66
C ARG A 58 -6.73 17.70 -2.84
N LYS A 59 -6.81 17.02 -1.68
CA LYS A 59 -5.65 16.76 -0.81
C LYS A 59 -4.61 15.87 -1.50
N MET A 60 -5.06 14.88 -2.26
CA MET A 60 -4.14 14.04 -3.03
C MET A 60 -3.40 14.85 -4.09
N ALA A 61 -4.09 15.73 -4.81
CA ALA A 61 -3.47 16.61 -5.79
C ALA A 61 -2.50 17.62 -5.15
N GLU A 62 -2.90 18.26 -4.05
CA GLU A 62 -2.07 19.22 -3.30
C GLU A 62 -0.76 18.59 -2.79
N LEU A 63 -0.80 17.32 -2.38
CA LEU A 63 0.32 16.59 -1.81
C LEU A 63 1.04 15.69 -2.83
N CYS A 64 0.66 15.74 -4.12
CA CYS A 64 1.16 14.86 -5.18
C CYS A 64 1.13 13.37 -4.79
N LEU A 65 0.05 12.94 -4.12
CA LEU A 65 -0.16 11.57 -3.69
C LEU A 65 -0.71 10.73 -4.83
N GLU A 66 -0.14 9.55 -5.02
CA GLU A 66 -0.65 8.56 -5.96
C GLU A 66 -1.27 7.38 -5.21
N ARG A 67 -2.42 6.88 -5.68
CA ARG A 67 -3.03 5.67 -5.11
C ARG A 67 -2.12 4.47 -5.33
N ILE A 68 -1.99 3.62 -4.31
CA ILE A 68 -1.23 2.37 -4.42
C ILE A 68 -1.97 1.36 -5.29
N ASP A 69 -3.30 1.29 -5.14
CA ASP A 69 -4.20 0.52 -6.00
C ASP A 69 -5.30 1.45 -6.55
N PRO A 70 -5.14 1.99 -7.77
CA PRO A 70 -6.06 2.98 -8.34
C PRO A 70 -7.44 2.40 -8.66
N ASP A 71 -7.54 1.08 -8.90
CA ASP A 71 -8.78 0.38 -9.23
C ASP A 71 -9.40 -0.29 -7.98
N GLY A 72 -8.74 -0.17 -6.83
CA GLY A 72 -9.14 -0.77 -5.57
C GLY A 72 -10.44 -0.17 -5.02
N HIS A 73 -11.36 -1.04 -4.61
CA HIS A 73 -12.57 -0.61 -3.91
C HIS A 73 -12.28 -0.26 -2.45
N VAL A 74 -12.74 0.92 -2.03
CA VAL A 74 -12.62 1.43 -0.65
C VAL A 74 -13.98 1.32 0.04
N ASP A 75 -14.01 0.60 1.15
CA ASP A 75 -15.13 0.61 2.08
C ASP A 75 -14.92 1.71 3.13
N GLU A 76 -15.93 2.54 3.36
CA GLU A 76 -15.81 3.73 4.22
C GLU A 76 -15.58 3.35 5.70
N ASP A 77 -16.22 2.29 6.21
CA ASP A 77 -16.03 1.84 7.59
C ASP A 77 -14.59 1.34 7.77
N VAL A 78 -14.05 0.61 6.78
CA VAL A 78 -12.66 0.11 6.82
C VAL A 78 -11.68 1.28 6.76
N LEU A 79 -11.93 2.27 5.90
CA LEU A 79 -11.10 3.46 5.80
C LEU A 79 -11.04 4.18 7.16
N TRP A 80 -12.19 4.37 7.80
CA TRP A 80 -12.27 4.94 9.15
C TRP A 80 -11.49 4.13 10.18
N ALA A 81 -11.62 2.81 10.18
CA ALA A 81 -10.88 1.95 11.10
C ALA A 81 -9.35 2.08 10.89
N ILE A 82 -8.89 2.19 9.63
CA ILE A 82 -7.49 2.47 9.32
C ILE A 82 -7.09 3.84 9.88
N TYR A 83 -7.91 4.87 9.68
CA TYR A 83 -7.61 6.20 10.20
C TYR A 83 -7.43 6.23 11.71
N GLU A 84 -8.34 5.59 12.45
CA GLU A 84 -8.30 5.56 13.91
C GLU A 84 -7.04 4.87 14.43
N ILE A 85 -6.62 3.73 13.87
CA ILE A 85 -5.39 3.06 14.33
C ILE A 85 -4.12 3.91 14.09
N PHE A 86 -4.13 4.75 13.05
CA PHE A 86 -3.02 5.65 12.75
C PHE A 86 -3.05 6.90 13.64
N ALA A 87 -4.25 7.40 13.97
CA ALA A 87 -4.46 8.49 14.91
C ALA A 87 -4.13 8.08 16.36
N GLU A 88 -4.52 6.89 16.81
CA GLU A 88 -4.13 6.38 18.14
C GLU A 88 -2.61 6.22 18.27
N ALA A 89 -1.90 6.05 17.16
CA ALA A 89 -0.45 5.88 17.12
C ALA A 89 0.33 7.22 17.05
N HIS A 90 -0.35 8.38 17.04
CA HIS A 90 0.26 9.71 16.92
C HIS A 90 -0.59 10.83 17.54
N ASP A 91 0.06 11.77 18.24
CA ASP A 91 -0.65 12.89 18.88
C ASP A 91 -1.21 13.93 17.88
N ASP A 92 -0.74 13.91 16.61
CA ASP A 92 -1.18 14.82 15.54
C ASP A 92 -1.73 14.06 14.32
N PHE A 93 -2.89 14.51 13.83
CA PHE A 93 -3.54 13.97 12.65
C PHE A 93 -2.79 14.39 11.36
N TRP A 94 -2.53 13.41 10.49
CA TRP A 94 -2.01 13.57 9.12
C TRP A 94 -0.55 14.04 8.97
N PRO A 95 0.42 13.14 9.19
CA PRO A 95 1.61 13.14 8.34
C PRO A 95 1.83 11.80 7.64
N PRO A 96 2.58 11.80 6.51
CA PRO A 96 3.01 10.57 5.86
C PRO A 96 3.76 9.65 6.84
N TYR A 97 3.49 8.34 6.78
CA TYR A 97 4.14 7.36 7.63
C TYR A 97 5.29 6.69 6.89
N TYR A 98 6.45 6.58 7.55
CA TYR A 98 7.50 5.69 7.08
C TYR A 98 6.94 4.27 6.97
N VAL A 99 7.17 3.64 5.82
CA VAL A 99 6.59 2.34 5.45
C VAL A 99 6.74 1.31 6.56
N GLN A 100 7.94 1.18 7.14
CA GLN A 100 8.20 0.23 8.22
C GLN A 100 7.31 0.44 9.45
N ARG A 101 7.08 1.71 9.84
CA ARG A 101 6.22 2.05 10.99
C ARG A 101 4.75 1.75 10.66
N ALA A 102 4.28 2.14 9.48
CA ALA A 102 2.92 1.85 9.04
C ALA A 102 2.62 0.36 8.98
N MET A 103 3.53 -0.43 8.40
CA MET A 103 3.42 -1.88 8.34
C MET A 103 3.40 -2.51 9.73
N SER A 104 4.20 -2.00 10.67
CA SER A 104 4.18 -2.47 12.07
C SER A 104 2.84 -2.20 12.76
N ILE A 105 2.28 -1.00 12.59
CA ILE A 105 0.96 -0.60 13.14
C ILE A 105 -0.13 -1.51 12.57
N LEU A 106 -0.21 -1.63 11.24
CA LEU A 106 -1.19 -2.48 10.56
C LEU A 106 -1.07 -3.94 10.96
N SER A 107 0.15 -4.49 10.99
CA SER A 107 0.40 -5.87 11.40
C SER A 107 -0.02 -6.14 12.85
N LYS A 108 0.16 -5.16 13.76
CA LYS A 108 -0.30 -5.29 15.14
C LYS A 108 -1.83 -5.27 15.23
N ALA A 109 -2.48 -4.37 14.49
CA ALA A 109 -3.93 -4.28 14.45
C ALA A 109 -4.54 -5.59 13.91
N LEU A 110 -4.09 -6.07 12.75
CA LEU A 110 -4.63 -7.27 12.11
C LEU A 110 -4.40 -8.55 12.92
N ARG A 111 -3.27 -8.67 13.63
CA ARG A 111 -3.02 -9.83 14.51
C ARG A 111 -3.90 -9.86 15.75
N ASN A 112 -4.47 -8.72 16.15
CA ASN A 112 -5.44 -8.68 17.22
C ASN A 112 -6.84 -8.98 16.65
N GLN A 113 -7.36 -10.17 16.96
CA GLN A 113 -8.68 -10.64 16.51
C GLN A 113 -9.82 -9.72 17.01
N ASP A 114 -9.62 -9.06 18.15
CA ASP A 114 -10.59 -8.13 18.73
C ASP A 114 -10.40 -6.69 18.23
N SER A 115 -9.50 -6.44 17.27
CA SER A 115 -9.32 -5.09 16.73
C SER A 115 -10.50 -4.68 15.84
N LYS A 116 -10.85 -3.39 15.94
CA LYS A 116 -11.87 -2.79 15.06
C LYS A 116 -11.54 -3.00 13.58
N LEU A 117 -10.27 -2.84 13.18
CA LEU A 117 -9.85 -3.06 11.79
C LEU A 117 -10.15 -4.48 11.30
N ASN A 118 -9.83 -5.50 12.09
CA ASN A 118 -10.06 -6.89 11.71
C ASN A 118 -11.58 -7.18 11.59
N TYR A 119 -12.36 -6.76 12.59
CA TYR A 119 -13.83 -6.87 12.55
C TYR A 119 -14.43 -6.18 11.31
N THR A 120 -14.00 -4.97 11.00
CA THR A 120 -14.55 -4.21 9.88
C THR A 120 -14.16 -4.80 8.53
N LEU A 121 -12.91 -5.25 8.36
CA LEU A 121 -12.47 -5.97 7.15
C LEU A 121 -13.27 -7.26 6.94
N GLN A 122 -13.49 -8.03 8.02
CA GLN A 122 -14.30 -9.25 7.98
C GLN A 122 -15.75 -8.94 7.59
N LYS A 123 -16.35 -7.89 8.14
CA LYS A 123 -17.71 -7.46 7.81
C LYS A 123 -17.84 -7.00 6.35
N ALA A 124 -16.87 -6.24 5.84
CA ALA A 124 -16.91 -5.69 4.48
C ALA A 124 -16.63 -6.75 3.40
N TYR A 125 -15.76 -7.72 3.67
CA TYR A 125 -15.23 -8.63 2.64
C TYR A 125 -15.45 -10.12 2.92
N GLY A 126 -15.98 -10.49 4.09
CA GLY A 126 -16.30 -11.87 4.45
C GLY A 126 -15.09 -12.75 4.75
N GLU A 127 -13.88 -12.17 4.89
CA GLU A 127 -12.65 -12.93 5.11
C GLU A 127 -12.42 -13.17 6.61
N VAL A 128 -12.42 -14.45 7.01
CA VAL A 128 -11.87 -14.92 8.30
C VAL A 128 -10.38 -15.19 8.04
N GLN A 129 -9.47 -14.52 8.76
CA GLN A 129 -8.07 -14.96 8.88
C GLN A 129 -7.92 -15.91 10.07
#